data_AF-A0A1G8QQ27-F1
#
_entry.id   AF-A0A1G8QQ27-F1
#
_cell.length_a   1.000
_cell.length_b   1.000
_cell.length_c   1.000
_cell.angle_alpha   90.00
_cell.angle_beta   90.00
_cell.angle_gamma   90.00
#
_symmetry.space_group_name_H-M   'P 1'
#
loop_
_entity.id
_entity.type
_entity.pdbx_description
1 polymer ?
#
loop_
_entity_poly.entity_id
_entity_poly.type
_entity_poly.pdbx_seq_one_letter_code
_entity_poly.pdbx_strand_id
1 'polypeptide(L)'
;MKSTLTPAAKLGNTISATTVDFTVGRTQHSVDVPAGIQCAYLEGGSGSGRWVVDDLSFLDKASGIYTDAENYGIPVNADNVGDQRAPTVR
;
A
#
# COMPACT_ATOMS: atom_id res chain seq x y z
N MET A 1 -1.33 10.70 18.59
CA MET A 1 -0.74 9.39 18.96
C MET A 1 0.11 8.96 17.77
N LYS A 2 1.41 8.73 17.95
CA LYS A 2 2.26 8.26 16.84
C LYS A 2 1.88 6.81 16.57
N SER A 3 1.16 6.55 15.48
CA SER A 3 0.93 5.20 14.98
C SER A 3 2.30 4.63 14.66
N THR A 4 2.75 3.65 15.44
CA THR A 4 3.94 2.87 15.10
C THR A 4 3.57 2.10 13.84
N LEU A 5 3.94 2.64 12.67
CA LEU A 5 3.78 1.95 11.39
C LEU A 5 4.25 0.52 11.60
N THR A 6 3.37 -0.45 11.34
CA THR A 6 3.74 -1.87 11.37
C THR A 6 5.04 -1.99 10.57
N PRO A 7 6.12 -2.55 11.13
CA PRO A 7 7.37 -2.64 10.41
C PRO A 7 7.08 -3.34 9.09
N ALA A 8 7.29 -2.64 7.97
CA ALA A 8 7.23 -3.27 6.67
C ALA A 8 8.22 -4.44 6.72
N ALA A 9 7.80 -5.63 6.31
CA ALA A 9 8.69 -6.78 6.28
C ALA A 9 9.47 -6.87 4.97
N LYS A 10 8.93 -6.26 3.91
CA LYS A 10 9.58 -6.06 2.60
C LYS A 10 9.12 -4.74 2.01
N LEU A 11 9.95 -4.17 1.15
CA LEU A 11 9.62 -3.03 0.30
C LEU A 11 9.71 -3.48 -1.16
N GLY A 12 8.98 -2.82 -2.04
CA GLY A 12 9.02 -3.07 -3.47
C GLY A 12 8.41 -1.90 -4.23
N ASN A 13 8.29 -2.04 -5.55
CA ASN A 13 7.69 -1.02 -6.40
C ASN A 13 6.68 -1.65 -7.36
N THR A 14 5.62 -0.92 -7.73
CA THR A 14 4.69 -1.40 -8.76
C THR A 14 5.39 -1.55 -10.10
N ILE A 15 5.19 -2.69 -10.77
CA ILE A 15 5.83 -2.98 -12.08
C ILE A 15 5.08 -2.23 -13.19
N SER A 16 3.75 -2.23 -13.14
CA SER A 16 2.88 -1.56 -14.10
C SER A 16 1.77 -0.77 -13.41
N ALA A 17 1.18 0.17 -14.14
CA ALA A 17 0.00 0.89 -13.67
C ALA A 17 -1.17 -0.07 -13.54
N THR A 18 -1.92 0.03 -12.44
CA THR A 18 -3.03 -0.85 -12.14
C THR A 18 -4.14 -0.09 -11.42
N THR A 19 -5.39 -0.40 -11.76
CA THR A 19 -6.55 0.10 -11.03
C THR A 19 -6.88 -0.89 -9.92
N VAL A 20 -6.92 -0.39 -8.69
CA VAL A 20 -7.25 -1.17 -7.50
C VAL A 20 -8.60 -0.74 -6.99
N ASP A 21 -9.51 -1.69 -6.87
CA ASP A 21 -10.76 -1.52 -6.14
C ASP A 21 -10.60 -2.05 -4.71
N PHE A 22 -10.91 -1.22 -3.72
CA PHE A 22 -10.91 -1.64 -2.32
C PHE A 22 -12.07 -1.00 -1.55
N THR A 23 -12.58 -1.74 -0.56
CA THR A 23 -13.74 -1.34 0.23
C THR A 23 -13.31 -1.04 1.66
N VAL A 24 -13.62 0.16 2.13
CA VAL A 24 -13.42 0.58 3.53
C VAL A 24 -14.79 0.79 4.16
N GLY A 25 -15.16 -0.11 5.07
CA GLY A 25 -16.49 -0.12 5.67
C GLY A 25 -17.59 -0.30 4.63
N ARG A 26 -18.35 0.77 4.34
CA ARG A 26 -19.42 0.78 3.33
C ARG A 26 -19.04 1.53 2.05
N THR A 27 -17.85 2.11 2.02
CA THR A 27 -17.38 2.93 0.89
C THR A 27 -16.49 2.08 0.00
N GLN A 28 -16.76 2.07 -1.30
CA GLN A 28 -15.90 1.46 -2.30
C GLN A 28 -15.06 2.55 -2.96
N HIS A 29 -13.76 2.34 -3.03
CA HIS A 29 -12.81 3.21 -3.71
C HIS A 29 -12.22 2.48 -4.91
N SER A 30 -12.07 3.19 -6.01
CA SER A 30 -11.32 2.76 -7.18
C SER A 30 -10.17 3.74 -7.36
N VAL A 31 -8.94 3.22 -7.37
CA VAL A 31 -7.72 4.05 -7.40
C VAL A 31 -6.79 3.55 -8.48
N ASP A 32 -6.40 4.46 -9.37
CA ASP A 32 -5.35 4.21 -10.34
C ASP A 32 -3.99 4.37 -9.68
N VAL A 33 -3.29 3.26 -9.45
CA VAL A 33 -1.93 3.23 -8.92
C VAL A 33 -0.96 3.23 -10.10
N PRO A 34 -0.13 4.28 -10.28
CA PRO A 34 0.84 4.31 -11.37
C PRO A 34 1.97 3.30 -11.17
N ALA A 35 2.72 3.03 -12.25
CA ALA A 35 3.93 2.22 -12.18
C ALA A 35 5.05 2.94 -11.41
N GLY A 36 5.93 2.17 -10.77
CA GLY A 36 7.07 2.69 -10.01
C GLY A 36 6.75 3.20 -8.60
N ILE A 37 5.49 3.10 -8.15
CA ILE A 37 5.06 3.54 -6.82
C ILE A 37 5.61 2.59 -5.75
N GLN A 38 6.11 3.17 -4.65
CA GLN A 38 6.64 2.40 -3.54
C GLN A 38 5.52 1.64 -2.81
N CYS A 39 5.75 0.35 -2.61
CA CYS A 39 4.89 -0.56 -1.87
C CYS A 39 5.63 -1.13 -0.65
N ALA A 40 4.87 -1.43 0.39
CA ALA A 40 5.33 -2.12 1.58
C ALA A 40 4.55 -3.42 1.77
N TYR A 41 5.25 -4.50 2.11
CA TYR A 41 4.65 -5.74 2.55
C TYR A 41 4.41 -5.65 4.05
N LEU A 42 3.14 -5.59 4.43
CA LEU A 42 2.73 -5.65 5.82
C LEU A 42 2.56 -7.11 6.21
N GLU A 43 3.43 -7.61 7.08
CA GLU A 43 3.26 -8.92 7.70
C GLU A 43 2.02 -8.88 8.61
N GLY A 44 1.06 -9.76 8.31
CA GLY A 44 -0.08 -10.04 9.18
C GLY A 44 0.22 -11.22 10.10
N GLY A 45 -0.59 -11.39 11.14
CA GLY A 45 -0.57 -12.61 11.96
C GLY A 45 -0.93 -13.88 11.15
N SER A 46 -0.65 -15.05 11.72
CA SER A 46 -0.92 -16.39 11.16
C SER A 46 -0.53 -16.58 9.67
N GLY A 47 0.58 -15.98 9.23
CA GLY A 47 1.26 -16.37 7.98
C GLY A 47 0.71 -15.73 6.70
N SER A 48 -0.19 -14.76 6.79
CA SER A 48 -0.70 -14.01 5.62
C SER A 48 -0.40 -12.52 5.76
N GLY A 49 0.65 -12.05 5.07
CA GLY A 49 0.87 -10.62 4.86
C GLY A 49 0.30 -10.15 3.52
N ARG A 50 0.20 -8.83 3.36
CA ARG A 50 -0.31 -8.20 2.13
C ARG A 50 0.62 -7.08 1.67
N TRP A 51 0.70 -6.89 0.36
CA TRP A 51 1.33 -5.71 -0.21
C TRP A 51 0.33 -4.56 -0.20
N VAL A 52 0.80 -3.41 0.26
CA VAL A 52 0.06 -2.15 0.18
C VAL A 52 0.93 -1.07 -0.42
N VAL A 53 0.31 -0.09 -1.05
CA VAL A 53 0.97 1.15 -1.43
C VAL A 53 1.43 1.89 -0.17
N ASP A 54 2.70 2.28 -0.15
CA ASP A 54 3.33 3.07 0.92
C ASP A 54 3.45 4.55 0.51
N ASP A 55 3.77 4.81 -0.75
CA ASP A 55 3.80 6.18 -1.30
C ASP A 55 2.44 6.58 -1.88
N LEU A 56 1.72 7.43 -1.14
CA LEU A 56 0.41 7.98 -1.53
C LEU A 56 0.50 9.37 -2.19
N SER A 57 1.70 9.80 -2.63
CA SER A 57 1.91 11.14 -3.19
C SER A 57 1.12 11.43 -4.47
N PHE A 58 0.65 10.38 -5.16
CA PHE A 58 -0.20 10.49 -6.36
C PHE A 58 -1.68 10.76 -6.04
N LEU A 59 -2.09 10.72 -4.77
CA LEU A 59 -3.44 11.04 -4.33
C LEU A 59 -3.54 12.47 -3.80
N ASP A 60 -4.72 13.08 -3.96
CA ASP A 60 -5.03 14.35 -3.31
C ASP A 60 -5.24 14.15 -1.81
N LYS A 61 -4.42 14.84 -1.01
CA LYS A 61 -4.47 14.82 0.46
C LYS A 61 -5.81 15.30 1.04
N ALA A 62 -6.56 16.12 0.30
CA ALA A 62 -7.88 16.57 0.72
C ALA A 62 -8.98 15.52 0.48
N SER A 63 -8.69 14.45 -0.27
CA SER A 63 -9.67 13.41 -0.57
C SER A 63 -9.90 12.46 0.60
N GLY A 64 -11.14 11.97 0.73
CA GLY A 64 -11.46 10.90 1.69
C GLY A 64 -10.65 9.63 1.42
N ILE A 65 -10.36 9.35 0.14
CA ILE A 65 -9.52 8.22 -0.30
C ILE A 65 -8.12 8.29 0.31
N TYR A 66 -7.50 9.48 0.38
CA TYR A 66 -6.18 9.62 0.99
C TYR A 66 -6.20 9.22 2.47
N THR A 67 -7.21 9.68 3.21
CA THR A 67 -7.35 9.34 4.63
C THR A 67 -7.55 7.84 4.82
N ASP A 68 -8.38 7.21 3.99
CA ASP A 68 -8.63 5.77 4.06
C ASP A 68 -7.40 4.95 3.64
N ALA A 69 -6.71 5.38 2.57
CA ALA A 69 -5.47 4.77 2.11
C ALA A 69 -4.33 4.89 3.14
N GLU A 70 -4.22 6.02 3.84
CA GLU A 70 -3.23 6.23 4.90
C GLU A 70 -3.48 5.31 6.10
N ASN A 71 -4.76 5.07 6.44
CA ASN A 71 -5.12 4.23 7.58
C ASN A 71 -5.09 2.73 7.27
N TYR A 72 -5.56 2.34 6.08
CA TYR A 72 -5.78 0.93 5.73
C TYR A 72 -4.80 0.39 4.69
N GLY A 73 -4.07 1.25 3.98
CA GLY A 73 -3.22 0.88 2.85
C GLY A 73 -4.05 0.51 1.60
N ILE A 74 -3.56 0.88 0.42
CA ILE A 74 -4.17 0.46 -0.85
C ILE A 74 -3.60 -0.91 -1.20
N PRO A 75 -4.40 -2.00 -1.25
CA PRO A 75 -3.88 -3.32 -1.51
C PRO A 75 -3.35 -3.44 -2.95
N VAL A 76 -2.18 -4.02 -3.12
CA VAL A 76 -1.60 -4.29 -4.46
C VAL A 76 -1.39 -5.79 -4.59
N ASN A 77 -1.66 -6.34 -5.78
CA ASN A 77 -1.36 -7.74 -6.05
C ASN A 77 0.17 -7.96 -6.02
N ALA A 78 0.62 -9.01 -5.33
CA ALA A 78 2.03 -9.38 -5.24
C ALA A 78 2.68 -9.58 -6.62
N ASP A 79 1.92 -10.04 -7.61
CA ASP A 79 2.38 -10.23 -8.99
C ASP A 79 2.75 -8.91 -9.68
N ASN A 80 2.21 -7.78 -9.21
CA ASN A 80 2.53 -6.45 -9.72
C ASN A 80 3.57 -5.72 -8.87
N VAL A 81 4.28 -6.42 -7.97
CA VAL A 81 5.33 -5.83 -7.13
C VAL A 81 6.70 -6.41 -7.47
N GLY A 82 7.56 -5.56 -8.02
CA GLY A 82 8.95 -5.85 -8.36
C GLY A 82 9.94 -5.31 -7.32
N ASP A 83 11.22 -5.58 -7.56
CA ASP A 83 12.36 -5.05 -6.77
C ASP A 83 12.22 -5.25 -5.25
N GLN A 84 11.75 -6.44 -4.87
CA GLN A 84 11.51 -6.77 -3.47
C GLN A 84 12.80 -6.75 -2.67
N ARG A 85 12.87 -5.87 -1.68
CA ARG A 85 14.04 -5.66 -0.82
C ARG A 85 13.65 -5.70 0.65
N ALA A 86 14.59 -6.14 1.49
CA ALA A 86 14.43 -6.03 2.93
C ALA A 86 14.40 -4.54 3.35
N PRO A 87 13.57 -4.15 4.33
CA PRO A 87 13.61 -2.82 4.88
C PRO A 87 14.97 -2.63 5.54
N THR A 88 15.70 -1.61 5.10
CA THR A 88 16.99 -1.29 5.73
C THR A 88 16.69 -0.70 7.10
N VAL A 89 16.91 -1.48 8.15
CA VAL A 89 16.88 -0.98 9.54
C VAL A 89 17.95 0.12 9.63
N ARG A 90 17.51 1.37 9.80
CA ARG A 90 18.38 2.50 10.15
C ARG A 90 18.21 2.81 11.62
#